data_AF-A0AAE2XUL7-F1
#
_entry.id   AF-A0AAE2XUL7-F1
#
_cell.length_a   1.000
_cell.length_b   1.000
_cell.length_c   1.000
_cell.angle_alpha   90.00
_cell.angle_beta   90.00
_cell.angle_gamma   90.00
#
_symmetry.space_group_name_H-M   'P 1'
#
loop_
_entity.id
_entity.type
_entity.pdbx_description
1 polymer ?
#
loop_
_entity_poly.entity_id
_entity_poly.type
_entity_poly.pdbx_seq_one_letter_code
_entity_poly.pdbx_strand_id
1 'polypeptide(L)'
;NTVTGNICQNNGFNGIYLFDSSNNTVAGNTCQDNDSCGILLVNSSNNTVTGNTCQNNSYDGIYLGGSSNNTVAGNTCHGNGASSTSAYSNIYLCFNSDYNLISGNICRHDNVSRYGINIASSDCDYNMIEGNNLYASGLTGDINDAGTNTRKRDNLGNTGEWLTDV
;
A
#
# COMPACT_ATOMS: atom_id res chain seq x y z
N ASN A 1 16.68 -6.56 8.48
CA ASN A 1 16.10 -6.55 9.85
C ASN A 1 14.75 -7.22 9.86
N THR A 2 14.29 -7.64 11.03
CA THR A 2 12.96 -8.23 11.23
C THR A 2 12.19 -7.38 12.24
N VAL A 3 11.08 -6.78 11.80
CA VAL A 3 10.19 -5.94 12.62
C VAL A 3 8.83 -6.64 12.66
N THR A 4 8.50 -7.27 13.78
CA THR A 4 7.33 -8.14 13.86
C THR A 4 6.53 -8.00 15.14
N GLY A 5 5.20 -8.06 15.05
CA GLY A 5 4.31 -8.12 16.20
C GLY A 5 4.23 -6.82 17.02
N ASN A 6 4.57 -5.67 16.42
CA ASN A 6 4.57 -4.39 17.12
C ASN A 6 3.22 -3.68 16.98
N ILE A 7 2.89 -2.86 17.97
CA ILE A 7 1.75 -1.93 17.93
C ILE A 7 2.32 -0.51 17.87
N CYS A 8 2.21 0.11 16.70
CA CYS A 8 2.66 1.47 16.42
C CYS A 8 1.42 2.38 16.29
N GLN A 9 1.03 3.00 17.40
CA GLN A 9 -0.23 3.76 17.48
C GLN A 9 -0.05 5.18 17.98
N ASN A 10 -0.88 6.12 17.50
CA ASN A 10 -0.90 7.52 17.93
C ASN A 10 0.48 8.20 17.84
N ASN A 11 1.29 7.83 16.84
CA ASN A 11 2.57 8.48 16.61
C ASN A 11 2.34 9.78 15.81
N GLY A 12 3.10 10.82 16.14
CA GLY A 12 3.06 12.11 15.42
C GLY A 12 3.64 12.07 14.00
N PHE A 13 4.03 10.89 13.50
CA PHE A 13 4.55 10.68 12.15
C PHE A 13 4.09 9.30 11.63
N ASN A 14 4.99 8.49 11.09
CA ASN A 14 4.68 7.16 10.57
C ASN A 14 4.67 6.11 11.68
N GLY A 15 3.93 5.01 11.48
CA GLY A 15 4.01 3.86 12.38
C GLY A 15 5.36 3.16 12.28
N ILE A 16 5.75 2.73 11.08
CA ILE A 16 7.05 2.13 10.77
C ILE A 16 7.66 2.85 9.57
N TYR A 17 8.94 3.21 9.66
CA TYR A 17 9.67 3.89 8.58
C TYR A 17 10.96 3.14 8.22
N LEU A 18 11.05 2.66 6.98
CA LEU A 18 12.27 2.16 6.36
C LEU A 18 12.82 3.24 5.42
N PHE A 19 14.02 3.73 5.73
CA PHE A 19 14.72 4.75 4.95
C PHE A 19 16.09 4.22 4.53
N ASP A 20 16.39 4.26 3.23
CA ASP A 20 17.63 3.70 2.65
C ASP A 20 17.95 2.28 3.17
N SER A 21 16.90 1.46 3.32
CA SER A 21 16.94 0.21 4.07
C SER A 21 16.41 -0.95 3.23
N SER A 22 17.31 -1.84 2.81
CA SER A 22 16.96 -2.99 1.97
C SER A 22 17.00 -4.31 2.76
N ASN A 23 16.34 -5.35 2.24
CA ASN A 23 16.37 -6.70 2.80
C ASN A 23 15.81 -6.80 4.24
N ASN A 24 14.65 -6.18 4.47
CA ASN A 24 13.94 -6.24 5.74
C ASN A 24 12.62 -7.01 5.63
N THR A 25 12.20 -7.59 6.75
CA THR A 25 10.88 -8.18 6.92
C THR A 25 10.10 -7.35 7.93
N VAL A 26 8.96 -6.81 7.50
CA VAL A 26 7.99 -6.09 8.34
C VAL A 26 6.72 -6.94 8.35
N ALA A 27 6.47 -7.66 9.44
CA ALA A 27 5.37 -8.64 9.45
C ALA A 27 4.51 -8.66 10.71
N GLY A 28 3.18 -8.74 10.55
CA GLY A 28 2.27 -8.88 11.67
C GLY A 28 2.25 -7.69 12.63
N ASN A 29 2.53 -6.47 12.14
CA ASN A 29 2.47 -5.25 12.95
C ASN A 29 1.10 -4.57 12.78
N THR A 30 0.68 -3.85 13.82
CA THR A 30 -0.49 -2.97 13.78
C THR A 30 -0.03 -1.52 13.80
N CYS A 31 -0.25 -0.79 12.71
CA CYS A 31 0.06 0.62 12.56
C CYS A 31 -1.24 1.42 12.46
N GLN A 32 -1.62 2.12 13.53
CA GLN A 32 -2.94 2.76 13.61
C GLN A 32 -2.92 4.20 14.13
N ASP A 33 -3.87 5.01 13.66
CA ASP A 33 -4.11 6.36 14.17
C ASP A 33 -2.83 7.22 14.19
N ASN A 34 -1.94 7.03 13.21
CA ASN A 34 -0.72 7.81 13.11
C ASN A 34 -0.96 9.06 12.24
N ASP A 35 -0.24 10.14 12.54
CA ASP A 35 -0.40 11.44 11.87
C ASP A 35 0.15 11.45 10.42
N SER A 36 0.80 10.39 9.98
CA SER A 36 1.25 10.20 8.59
C SER A 36 0.87 8.81 8.04
N CYS A 37 1.81 8.04 7.50
CA CYS A 37 1.54 6.71 6.93
C CYS A 37 1.59 5.61 7.99
N GLY A 38 0.90 4.49 7.75
CA GLY A 38 1.07 3.29 8.58
C GLY A 38 2.48 2.73 8.48
N ILE A 39 2.87 2.35 7.26
CA ILE A 39 4.22 1.85 6.93
C ILE A 39 4.75 2.65 5.75
N LEU A 40 5.94 3.24 5.91
CA LEU A 40 6.61 4.05 4.89
C LEU A 40 7.93 3.41 4.48
N LEU A 41 8.12 3.18 3.18
CA LEU A 41 9.36 2.74 2.55
C LEU A 41 9.85 3.85 1.62
N VAL A 42 11.05 4.37 1.87
CA VAL A 42 11.72 5.35 1.02
C VAL A 42 13.10 4.83 0.65
N ASN A 43 13.41 4.79 -0.65
CA ASN A 43 14.68 4.28 -1.19
C ASN A 43 15.05 2.89 -0.65
N SER A 44 14.04 2.03 -0.44
CA SER A 44 14.15 0.81 0.35
C SER A 44 13.69 -0.37 -0.49
N SER A 45 14.64 -1.13 -1.01
CA SER A 45 14.36 -2.21 -1.97
C SER A 45 14.46 -3.61 -1.35
N ASN A 46 13.89 -4.62 -2.00
CA ASN A 46 13.99 -6.02 -1.56
C ASN A 46 13.45 -6.28 -0.15
N ASN A 47 12.38 -5.58 0.26
CA ASN A 47 11.71 -5.80 1.54
C ASN A 47 10.46 -6.65 1.39
N THR A 48 10.10 -7.35 2.47
CA THR A 48 8.84 -8.08 2.59
C THR A 48 7.98 -7.40 3.65
N VAL A 49 6.85 -6.82 3.24
CA VAL A 49 5.84 -6.20 4.08
C VAL A 49 4.61 -7.10 4.07
N THR A 50 4.38 -7.88 5.12
CA THR A 50 3.34 -8.92 5.09
C THR A 50 2.49 -9.06 6.33
N GLY A 51 1.19 -9.30 6.18
CA GLY A 51 0.31 -9.56 7.31
C GLY A 51 0.18 -8.40 8.30
N ASN A 52 0.47 -7.16 7.88
CA ASN A 52 0.34 -5.99 8.73
C ASN A 52 -1.08 -5.41 8.62
N THR A 53 -1.51 -4.73 9.68
CA THR A 53 -2.75 -3.95 9.71
C THR A 53 -2.40 -2.47 9.75
N CYS A 54 -2.70 -1.73 8.68
CA CYS A 54 -2.55 -0.28 8.63
C CYS A 54 -3.94 0.37 8.62
N GLN A 55 -4.29 1.06 9.69
CA GLN A 55 -5.65 1.59 9.84
C GLN A 55 -5.74 3.01 10.36
N ASN A 56 -6.69 3.79 9.82
CA ASN A 56 -6.96 5.16 10.27
C ASN A 56 -5.73 6.06 10.31
N ASN A 57 -4.71 5.77 9.50
CA ASN A 57 -3.56 6.65 9.38
C ASN A 57 -3.98 7.88 8.57
N SER A 58 -3.43 9.04 8.92
CA SER A 58 -3.82 10.30 8.32
C SER A 58 -3.55 10.32 6.81
N TYR A 59 -2.46 9.68 6.36
CA TYR A 59 -2.06 9.56 4.95
C TYR A 59 -2.23 8.12 4.45
N ASP A 60 -1.32 7.59 3.63
CA ASP A 60 -1.44 6.25 3.05
C ASP A 60 -1.29 5.14 4.10
N GLY A 61 -1.90 3.98 3.83
CA GLY A 61 -1.71 2.80 4.69
C GLY A 61 -0.29 2.26 4.57
N ILE A 62 0.14 1.97 3.34
CA ILE A 62 1.48 1.52 2.99
C ILE A 62 1.99 2.35 1.81
N TYR A 63 3.14 3.01 1.96
CA TYR A 63 3.74 3.86 0.94
C TYR A 63 5.11 3.34 0.52
N LEU A 64 5.35 3.27 -0.79
CA LEU A 64 6.63 2.93 -1.42
C LEU A 64 7.07 4.08 -2.35
N GLY A 65 8.16 4.77 -2.02
CA GLY A 65 8.78 5.79 -2.87
C GLY A 65 10.24 5.44 -3.16
N GLY A 66 10.69 5.46 -4.42
CA GLY A 66 12.07 5.06 -4.74
C GLY A 66 12.38 3.60 -4.39
N SER A 67 11.36 2.75 -4.26
CA SER A 67 11.46 1.48 -3.56
C SER A 67 11.04 0.34 -4.46
N SER A 68 12.03 -0.37 -5.01
CA SER A 68 11.82 -1.42 -6.01
C SER A 68 11.95 -2.83 -5.42
N ASN A 69 11.44 -3.84 -6.12
CA ASN A 69 11.59 -5.26 -5.79
C ASN A 69 11.06 -5.64 -4.39
N ASN A 70 10.04 -4.95 -3.90
CA ASN A 70 9.41 -5.27 -2.61
C ASN A 70 8.22 -6.21 -2.81
N THR A 71 7.92 -7.00 -1.77
CA THR A 71 6.70 -7.79 -1.67
C THR A 71 5.80 -7.19 -0.61
N VAL A 72 4.64 -6.67 -1.00
CA VAL A 72 3.59 -6.18 -0.11
C VAL A 72 2.44 -7.17 -0.17
N ALA A 73 2.40 -8.11 0.79
CA ALA A 73 1.53 -9.28 0.69
C ALA A 73 0.65 -9.54 1.92
N GLY A 74 -0.66 -9.75 1.71
CA GLY A 74 -1.56 -10.16 2.79
C GLY A 74 -1.77 -9.11 3.88
N ASN A 75 -1.58 -7.82 3.58
CA ASN A 75 -1.81 -6.74 4.53
C ASN A 75 -3.28 -6.30 4.50
N THR A 76 -3.77 -5.79 5.64
CA THR A 76 -5.09 -5.15 5.74
C THR A 76 -4.89 -3.64 5.84
N CYS A 77 -5.40 -2.89 4.88
CA CYS A 77 -5.36 -1.43 4.86
C CYS A 77 -6.78 -0.88 4.83
N HIS A 78 -7.19 -0.14 5.85
CA HIS A 78 -8.56 0.41 5.91
C HIS A 78 -8.64 1.73 6.65
N GLY A 79 -9.60 2.57 6.27
CA GLY A 79 -9.80 3.88 6.94
C GLY A 79 -8.64 4.88 6.78
N ASN A 80 -7.60 4.57 5.99
CA ASN A 80 -6.46 5.45 5.76
C ASN A 80 -6.84 6.67 4.88
N GLY A 81 -5.99 7.69 4.92
CA GLY A 81 -6.24 8.99 4.31
C GLY A 81 -7.11 9.91 5.18
N ALA A 82 -7.28 9.59 6.47
CA ALA A 82 -8.28 10.21 7.34
C ALA A 82 -8.19 11.74 7.47
N SER A 83 -7.01 12.34 7.20
CA SER A 83 -6.78 13.76 7.42
C SER A 83 -7.00 14.66 6.20
N SER A 84 -7.28 14.15 4.99
CA SER A 84 -7.37 15.03 3.81
C SER A 84 -8.27 14.54 2.68
N THR A 85 -8.76 15.51 1.89
CA THR A 85 -9.61 15.33 0.71
C THR A 85 -8.93 14.47 -0.38
N SER A 86 -9.26 13.19 -0.43
CA SER A 86 -9.07 12.28 -1.58
C SER A 86 -7.68 12.25 -2.23
N ALA A 87 -6.59 12.55 -1.48
CA ALA A 87 -5.23 12.57 -2.03
C ALA A 87 -4.47 11.25 -1.82
N TYR A 88 -4.76 10.56 -0.72
CA TYR A 88 -4.03 9.37 -0.26
C TYR A 88 -4.76 8.09 -0.62
N SER A 89 -4.06 6.97 -0.66
CA SER A 89 -4.54 5.65 -1.05
C SER A 89 -4.21 4.63 0.04
N ASN A 90 -4.80 3.42 -0.05
CA ASN A 90 -4.46 2.38 0.91
C ASN A 90 -3.02 1.88 0.71
N ILE A 91 -2.67 1.50 -0.52
CA ILE A 91 -1.30 1.16 -0.92
C ILE A 91 -0.88 2.11 -2.05
N TYR A 92 0.26 2.78 -1.88
CA TYR A 92 0.72 3.84 -2.78
C TYR A 92 2.17 3.59 -3.23
N LEU A 93 2.42 3.70 -4.55
CA LEU A 93 3.73 3.55 -5.18
C LEU A 93 4.05 4.81 -6.01
N CYS A 94 5.27 5.33 -5.88
CA CYS A 94 5.77 6.46 -6.67
C CYS A 94 7.29 6.45 -6.85
N PHE A 95 7.80 7.36 -7.69
CA PHE A 95 9.24 7.62 -7.89
C PHE A 95 10.06 6.36 -8.20
N ASN A 96 9.98 5.77 -9.41
CA ASN A 96 10.77 4.58 -9.78
C ASN A 96 10.62 3.40 -8.80
N SER A 97 9.41 3.18 -8.30
CA SER A 97 9.08 2.01 -7.47
C SER A 97 8.66 0.86 -8.38
N ASP A 98 9.66 0.19 -8.95
CA ASP A 98 9.47 -0.83 -9.97
C ASP A 98 9.51 -2.25 -9.40
N TYR A 99 9.01 -3.21 -10.18
CA TYR A 99 9.12 -4.64 -9.87
C TYR A 99 8.59 -5.03 -8.50
N ASN A 100 7.63 -4.28 -7.95
CA ASN A 100 6.99 -4.62 -6.68
C ASN A 100 5.83 -5.60 -6.92
N LEU A 101 5.71 -6.56 -6.00
CA LEU A 101 4.58 -7.47 -5.92
C LEU A 101 3.62 -7.00 -4.84
N ILE A 102 2.42 -6.58 -5.24
CA ILE A 102 1.33 -6.20 -4.36
C ILE A 102 0.28 -7.32 -4.44
N SER A 103 0.23 -8.20 -3.44
CA SER A 103 -0.60 -9.42 -3.53
C SER A 103 -1.42 -9.77 -2.30
N GLY A 104 -2.63 -10.30 -2.51
CA GLY A 104 -3.46 -10.81 -1.42
C GLY A 104 -3.84 -9.76 -0.35
N ASN A 105 -3.66 -8.47 -0.62
CA ASN A 105 -3.98 -7.42 0.35
C ASN A 105 -5.49 -7.16 0.38
N ILE A 106 -6.00 -6.74 1.54
CA ILE A 106 -7.38 -6.31 1.73
C ILE A 106 -7.37 -4.80 1.90
N CYS A 107 -7.93 -4.06 0.96
CA CYS A 107 -8.02 -2.60 1.02
C CYS A 107 -9.48 -2.15 1.14
N ARG A 108 -9.81 -1.29 2.11
CA ARG A 108 -11.15 -0.74 2.31
C ARG A 108 -11.10 0.77 2.52
N HIS A 109 -12.16 1.48 2.14
CA HIS A 109 -12.32 2.89 2.48
C HIS A 109 -13.51 3.08 3.44
N ASP A 110 -13.23 3.59 4.65
CA ASP A 110 -14.26 4.06 5.59
C ASP A 110 -14.22 5.61 5.75
N ASN A 111 -13.18 6.26 5.21
CA ASN A 111 -12.96 7.70 5.28
C ASN A 111 -12.90 8.34 3.89
N VAL A 112 -11.73 8.36 3.22
CA VAL A 112 -11.54 9.15 1.97
C VAL A 112 -10.43 8.64 1.04
N SER A 113 -9.87 7.45 1.27
CA SER A 113 -8.81 6.91 0.41
C SER A 113 -9.21 6.97 -1.07
N ARG A 114 -8.40 7.63 -1.90
CA ARG A 114 -8.63 7.86 -3.32
C ARG A 114 -8.70 6.54 -4.08
N TYR A 115 -7.71 5.68 -3.86
CA TYR A 115 -7.63 4.36 -4.45
C TYR A 115 -7.32 3.28 -3.42
N GLY A 116 -7.71 2.03 -3.71
CA GLY A 116 -7.21 0.87 -2.98
C GLY A 116 -5.71 0.70 -3.20
N ILE A 117 -5.31 0.61 -4.47
CA ILE A 117 -3.90 0.54 -4.87
C ILE A 117 -3.65 1.64 -5.90
N ASN A 118 -2.60 2.44 -5.68
CA ASN A 118 -2.25 3.55 -6.54
C ASN A 118 -0.78 3.48 -6.97
N ILE A 119 -0.53 3.12 -8.22
CA ILE A 119 0.75 3.36 -8.88
C ILE A 119 0.66 4.75 -9.49
N ALA A 120 1.23 5.73 -8.80
CA ALA A 120 0.90 7.14 -9.01
C ALA A 120 1.82 7.87 -10.00
N SER A 121 3.01 7.34 -10.25
CA SER A 121 4.00 7.95 -11.13
C SER A 121 4.20 7.12 -12.39
N SER A 122 4.41 7.78 -13.52
CA SER A 122 4.60 7.12 -14.82
C SER A 122 5.93 6.40 -14.98
N ASP A 123 6.79 6.53 -13.98
CA ASP A 123 8.08 5.86 -13.88
C ASP A 123 8.03 4.66 -12.92
N CYS A 124 6.85 4.24 -12.45
CA CYS A 124 6.69 3.07 -11.58
C CYS A 124 6.23 1.86 -12.40
N ASP A 125 7.17 1.23 -13.07
CA ASP A 125 6.93 0.24 -14.10
C ASP A 125 7.08 -1.20 -13.60
N TYR A 126 6.58 -2.15 -14.40
CA TYR A 126 6.79 -3.59 -14.19
C TYR A 126 6.32 -4.12 -12.82
N ASN A 127 5.35 -3.44 -12.21
CA ASN A 127 4.74 -3.88 -10.96
C ASN A 127 3.72 -5.00 -11.20
N MET A 128 3.41 -5.79 -10.18
CA MET A 128 2.39 -6.82 -10.24
C MET A 128 1.37 -6.63 -9.13
N ILE A 129 0.10 -6.51 -9.50
CA ILE A 129 -1.03 -6.38 -8.58
C ILE A 129 -1.89 -7.64 -8.74
N GLU A 130 -1.85 -8.55 -7.77
CA GLU A 130 -2.47 -9.87 -7.92
C GLU A 130 -3.25 -10.35 -6.69
N GLY A 131 -4.46 -10.87 -6.88
CA GLY A 131 -5.17 -11.53 -5.78
C GLY A 131 -5.66 -10.58 -4.68
N ASN A 132 -5.65 -9.26 -4.90
CA ASN A 132 -6.03 -8.30 -3.86
C ASN A 132 -7.55 -8.20 -3.76
N ASN A 133 -8.06 -8.11 -2.53
CA ASN A 133 -9.46 -7.84 -2.29
C ASN A 133 -9.64 -6.32 -2.13
N LEU A 134 -10.12 -5.69 -3.20
CA LEU A 134 -10.29 -4.26 -3.36
C LEU A 134 -11.78 -3.84 -3.35
N TYR A 135 -12.67 -4.69 -2.84
CA TYR A 135 -14.07 -4.34 -2.68
C TYR A 135 -14.21 -3.08 -1.82
N ALA A 136 -14.85 -2.02 -2.34
CA ALA A 136 -14.95 -0.72 -1.69
C ALA A 136 -13.59 -0.21 -1.14
N SER A 137 -12.55 -0.23 -1.98
CA SER A 137 -11.19 0.07 -1.54
C SER A 137 -10.74 1.52 -1.73
N GLY A 138 -11.37 2.24 -2.67
CA GLY A 138 -11.09 3.66 -2.91
C GLY A 138 -12.30 4.42 -3.46
N LEU A 139 -12.35 5.70 -3.14
CA LEU A 139 -13.45 6.62 -3.46
C LEU A 139 -13.45 7.04 -4.94
N THR A 140 -12.27 7.08 -5.57
CA THR A 140 -12.11 7.35 -7.01
C THR A 140 -12.07 6.07 -7.84
N GLY A 141 -11.51 4.99 -7.30
CA GLY A 141 -11.47 3.69 -7.95
C GLY A 141 -10.68 2.68 -7.14
N ASP A 142 -10.68 1.42 -7.57
CA ASP A 142 -9.97 0.36 -6.83
C ASP A 142 -8.48 0.35 -7.12
N ILE A 143 -8.10 0.47 -8.40
CA ILE A 143 -6.72 0.52 -8.87
C ILE A 143 -6.54 1.75 -9.75
N ASN A 144 -5.53 2.57 -9.44
CA ASN A 144 -4.95 3.53 -10.39
C ASN A 144 -3.55 3.08 -10.77
N ASP A 145 -3.21 3.27 -12.04
CA ASP A 145 -1.92 2.89 -12.57
C ASP A 145 -1.47 3.85 -13.66
N ALA A 146 -0.53 4.71 -13.30
CA ALA A 146 0.12 5.64 -14.22
C ALA A 146 1.37 5.04 -14.87
N GLY A 147 1.89 3.92 -14.33
CA GLY A 147 3.07 3.24 -14.83
C GLY A 147 2.79 2.44 -16.10
N THR A 148 3.81 1.74 -16.56
CA THR A 148 3.78 0.89 -17.73
C THR A 148 4.21 -0.54 -17.38
N ASN A 149 3.71 -1.50 -18.16
CA ASN A 149 4.01 -2.93 -17.95
C ASN A 149 3.60 -3.48 -16.58
N THR A 150 2.75 -2.78 -15.84
CA THR A 150 2.08 -3.32 -14.65
C THR A 150 1.17 -4.47 -15.09
N ARG A 151 1.23 -5.59 -14.37
CA ARG A 151 0.32 -6.72 -14.56
C ARG A 151 -0.73 -6.77 -13.46
N LYS A 152 -2.01 -6.83 -13.82
CA LYS A 152 -3.14 -6.94 -12.89
C LYS A 152 -3.87 -8.25 -13.13
N ARG A 153 -3.96 -9.10 -12.12
CA ARG A 153 -4.64 -10.39 -12.19
C ARG A 153 -5.46 -10.67 -10.95
N ASP A 154 -6.63 -11.25 -11.12
CA ASP A 154 -7.43 -11.79 -10.02
C ASP A 154 -7.59 -10.81 -8.84
N ASN A 155 -7.81 -9.51 -9.09
CA ASN A 155 -8.11 -8.55 -8.02
C ASN A 155 -9.62 -8.35 -7.91
N LEU A 156 -10.22 -8.55 -6.74
CA LEU A 156 -11.66 -8.40 -6.56
C LEU A 156 -12.02 -6.91 -6.38
N GLY A 157 -12.74 -6.32 -7.32
CA GLY A 157 -13.16 -4.91 -7.28
C GLY A 157 -14.50 -4.64 -6.58
N ASN A 158 -14.94 -3.39 -6.62
CA ASN A 158 -16.11 -2.88 -5.93
C ASN A 158 -17.46 -3.44 -6.45
N THR A 159 -17.52 -3.87 -7.71
CA THR A 159 -18.70 -4.55 -8.28
C THR A 159 -18.75 -6.04 -7.93
N GLY A 160 -17.76 -6.55 -7.18
CA GLY A 160 -17.56 -7.98 -6.98
C GLY A 160 -17.00 -8.69 -8.21
N GLU A 161 -16.60 -7.94 -9.24
CA GLU A 161 -15.96 -8.45 -10.45
C GLU A 161 -14.43 -8.49 -10.29
N TRP A 162 -13.79 -9.38 -11.04
CA TRP A 162 -12.34 -9.47 -11.08
C TRP A 162 -11.75 -8.42 -12.04
N LEU A 163 -10.83 -7.61 -11.53
CA LEU A 163 -10.02 -6.65 -12.26
C LEU A 163 -8.78 -7.38 -12.80
N THR A 164 -8.75 -7.59 -14.11
CA THR A 164 -7.64 -8.19 -14.84
C THR A 164 -7.18 -7.24 -15.94
N ASP A 165 -5.94 -7.41 -16.41
CA ASP A 165 -5.48 -6.74 -17.62
C ASP A 165 -6.38 -7.10 -18.83
N VAL A 166 -6.60 -6.13 -19.72
CA VAL A 166 -7.27 -6.31 -21.03
C VAL A 166 -6.24 -6.27 -22.14
#